data_AF-E1ZTN8-F1
#
_entry.id   AF-E1ZTN8-F1
#
_cell.length_a   1.000
_cell.length_b   1.000
_cell.length_c   1.000
_cell.angle_alpha   90.00
_cell.angle_beta   90.00
_cell.angle_gamma   90.00
#
_symmetry.space_group_name_H-M   'P 1'
#
loop_
_entity.id
_entity.type
_entity.pdbx_description
1 polymer ?
#
loop_
_entity_poly.entity_id
_entity_poly.type
_entity_poly.pdbx_seq_one_letter_code
_entity_poly.pdbx_strand_id
1 'polypeptide(L)'
;LQRPASALKEMLENSLDAGATQIIVTVKDGGKALLQIQDNGHGIRKDDLPILCQRHTTSKLREFEDLLGIQTLGFRGEALASISFVARLSVTTMTEGAVHGWRASYTDGVLEAPGPRPTAANRGTLISVEDLFWNVPLRKKALKGVGEEYRHILDVMGRYAVYKAGVSLTCKRQGEARSDLHTLAGASRLDCIRCVWPGGWLGGCTVCVCVCVCVCVELGWLAVGVGGVGRRASR
;
A
#
# COMPACT_ATOMS: atom_id res chain seq x y z
N LEU A 1 -5.19 -7.02 -11.38
CA LEU A 1 -5.44 -5.59 -11.06
C LEU A 1 -6.76 -5.12 -11.66
N GLN A 2 -7.64 -4.40 -10.94
CA GLN A 2 -8.94 -3.91 -11.47
C GLN A 2 -9.11 -2.38 -11.43
N ARG A 3 -8.58 -1.71 -10.40
CA ARG A 3 -8.69 -0.24 -10.18
C ARG A 3 -7.47 0.30 -9.43
N PRO A 4 -7.24 1.62 -9.35
CA PRO A 4 -6.11 2.22 -8.64
C PRO A 4 -5.98 1.75 -7.18
N ALA A 5 -7.08 1.66 -6.44
CA ALA A 5 -7.07 1.21 -5.05
C ALA A 5 -6.55 -0.24 -4.88
N SER A 6 -6.77 -1.11 -5.88
CA SER A 6 -6.21 -2.46 -5.87
C SER A 6 -4.69 -2.44 -6.06
N ALA A 7 -4.15 -1.55 -6.90
CA ALA A 7 -2.70 -1.40 -7.06
C ALA A 7 -2.08 -0.86 -5.77
N LEU A 8 -2.75 0.12 -5.16
CA LEU A 8 -2.32 0.69 -3.90
C LEU A 8 -2.24 -0.37 -2.79
N LYS A 9 -3.27 -1.22 -2.66
CA LYS A 9 -3.28 -2.29 -1.67
C LYS A 9 -2.00 -3.14 -1.75
N GLU A 10 -1.70 -3.67 -2.94
CA GLU A 10 -0.53 -4.53 -3.14
C GLU A 10 0.78 -3.80 -2.85
N MET A 11 0.89 -2.52 -3.24
CA MET A 11 2.10 -1.74 -2.94
C MET A 11 2.23 -1.41 -1.45
N LEU A 12 1.13 -1.13 -0.75
CA LEU A 12 1.13 -0.94 0.71
C LEU A 12 1.60 -2.20 1.42
N GLU A 13 1.12 -3.36 1.00
CA GLU A 13 1.54 -4.64 1.57
C GLU A 13 3.04 -4.88 1.35
N ASN A 14 3.56 -4.57 0.16
CA ASN A 14 5.00 -4.64 -0.11
C ASN A 14 5.82 -3.68 0.78
N SER A 15 5.35 -2.45 0.99
CA SER A 15 6.01 -1.50 1.89
C SER A 15 6.00 -1.97 3.34
N LEU A 16 4.89 -2.54 3.81
CA LEU A 16 4.77 -3.11 5.16
C LEU A 16 5.66 -4.34 5.36
N ASP A 17 5.69 -5.23 4.37
CA ASP A 17 6.59 -6.39 4.34
C ASP A 17 8.08 -5.96 4.33
N ALA A 18 8.38 -4.78 3.77
CA ALA A 18 9.72 -4.20 3.79
C ALA A 18 10.09 -3.55 5.14
N GLY A 19 9.23 -3.64 6.15
CA GLY A 19 9.45 -3.09 7.49
C GLY A 19 9.28 -1.57 7.57
N ALA A 20 8.53 -0.96 6.64
CA ALA A 20 8.31 0.48 6.66
C ALA A 20 7.58 0.95 7.93
N THR A 21 8.09 2.03 8.53
CA THR A 21 7.46 2.73 9.66
C THR A 21 6.77 4.02 9.22
N GLN A 22 7.06 4.49 8.02
CA GLN A 22 6.43 5.64 7.37
C GLN A 22 6.13 5.32 5.92
N ILE A 23 4.89 5.56 5.50
CA ILE A 23 4.44 5.40 4.12
C ILE A 23 3.65 6.64 3.70
N ILE A 24 4.02 7.22 2.56
CA ILE A 24 3.41 8.41 1.99
C ILE A 24 2.86 8.05 0.61
N VAL A 25 1.57 8.26 0.42
CA VAL A 25 0.85 8.03 -0.83
C VAL A 25 0.47 9.37 -1.44
N THR A 26 0.88 9.58 -2.70
CA THR A 26 0.54 10.77 -3.48
C THR A 26 -0.28 10.36 -4.69
N VAL A 27 -1.42 11.02 -4.89
CA VAL A 27 -2.40 10.64 -5.92
C VAL A 27 -2.73 11.81 -6.84
N LYS A 28 -2.79 11.56 -8.15
CA LYS A 28 -3.30 12.51 -9.16
C LYS A 28 -4.45 11.87 -9.94
N ASP A 29 -5.52 12.64 -10.19
CA ASP A 29 -6.70 12.21 -10.93
C ASP A 29 -7.29 10.88 -10.44
N GLY A 30 -7.35 10.70 -9.11
CA GLY A 30 -7.87 9.49 -8.49
C GLY A 30 -7.00 8.24 -8.73
N GLY A 31 -5.71 8.43 -9.03
CA GLY A 31 -4.76 7.36 -9.29
C GLY A 31 -4.73 6.93 -10.76
N LYS A 32 -5.44 7.64 -11.64
CA LYS A 32 -5.43 7.37 -13.09
C LYS A 32 -4.18 7.93 -13.76
N ALA A 33 -3.82 9.16 -13.40
CA ALA A 33 -2.66 9.83 -13.96
C ALA A 33 -1.38 9.49 -13.18
N LEU A 34 -1.46 9.51 -11.84
CA LEU A 34 -0.35 9.14 -10.97
C LEU A 34 -0.89 8.49 -9.69
N LEU A 35 -0.32 7.34 -9.34
CA LEU A 35 -0.40 6.74 -8.02
C LEU A 35 1.02 6.44 -7.56
N GLN A 36 1.47 7.18 -6.55
CA GLN A 36 2.84 7.11 -6.04
C GLN A 36 2.82 6.71 -4.57
N ILE A 37 3.70 5.79 -4.19
CA ILE A 37 3.90 5.34 -2.81
C ILE A 37 5.37 5.42 -2.47
N GLN A 38 5.68 6.06 -1.35
CA GLN A 38 7.02 6.20 -0.82
C GLN A 38 7.05 5.62 0.58
N ASP A 39 7.97 4.69 0.82
CA ASP A 39 8.22 4.10 2.12
C ASP A 39 9.67 4.31 2.57
N ASN A 40 9.91 4.09 3.85
CA ASN A 40 11.23 4.09 4.48
C ASN A 40 11.69 2.67 4.88
N GLY A 41 11.26 1.65 4.14
CA GLY A 41 11.61 0.25 4.41
C GLY A 41 13.07 -0.07 4.08
N HIS A 42 13.38 -1.37 3.98
CA HIS A 42 14.74 -1.84 3.71
C HIS A 42 15.26 -1.58 2.28
N GLY A 43 14.38 -1.18 1.34
CA GLY A 43 14.71 -0.94 -0.06
C GLY A 43 14.92 -2.23 -0.87
N ILE A 44 15.14 -2.11 -2.18
CA ILE A 44 15.35 -3.23 -3.10
C ILE A 44 16.81 -3.19 -3.59
N ARG A 45 17.47 -4.34 -3.64
CA ARG A 45 18.86 -4.41 -4.12
C ARG A 45 18.90 -4.16 -5.62
N LYS A 46 19.98 -3.52 -6.08
CA LYS A 46 20.19 -3.22 -7.51
C LYS A 46 20.03 -4.47 -8.38
N ASP A 47 20.59 -5.59 -7.94
CA ASP A 47 20.63 -6.85 -8.69
C ASP A 47 19.25 -7.51 -8.81
N ASP A 48 18.30 -7.13 -7.95
CA ASP A 48 16.92 -7.62 -7.99
C ASP A 48 16.03 -6.76 -8.92
N LEU A 49 16.46 -5.55 -9.31
CA LEU A 49 15.67 -4.66 -10.17
C LEU A 49 15.37 -5.28 -11.57
N PRO A 50 16.31 -5.94 -12.27
CA PRO A 50 16.01 -6.56 -13.57
C PRO A 50 14.91 -7.62 -13.53
N ILE A 51 14.72 -8.27 -12.40
CA ILE A 51 13.75 -9.35 -12.20
C ILE A 51 12.49 -8.92 -11.45
N LEU A 52 12.45 -7.67 -10.95
CA LEU A 52 11.39 -7.17 -10.07
C LEU A 52 9.98 -7.27 -10.66
N CYS A 53 9.85 -7.07 -11.97
CA CYS A 53 8.57 -7.13 -12.68
C CYS A 53 8.40 -8.40 -13.52
N GLN A 54 9.29 -9.38 -13.38
CA GLN A 54 9.14 -10.68 -14.03
C GLN A 54 8.16 -11.54 -13.25
N ARG A 55 7.33 -12.31 -13.96
CA ARG A 55 6.39 -13.24 -13.32
C ARG A 55 7.17 -14.33 -12.56
N HIS A 56 6.62 -14.80 -11.45
CA HIS A 56 7.15 -15.90 -10.65
C HIS A 56 8.53 -15.67 -10.01
N THR A 57 9.00 -14.42 -9.97
CA THR A 57 10.28 -14.08 -9.34
C THR A 57 10.02 -13.39 -8.00
N THR A 58 9.85 -14.17 -6.94
CA THR A 58 9.85 -13.66 -5.57
C THR A 58 11.10 -14.15 -4.86
N SER A 59 11.78 -13.26 -4.14
CA SER A 59 12.92 -13.60 -3.28
C SER A 59 12.52 -14.42 -2.04
N LYS A 60 11.23 -14.75 -1.88
CA LYS A 60 10.64 -15.28 -0.65
C LYS A 60 10.03 -16.70 -0.75
N LEU A 61 10.09 -17.38 -1.91
CA LEU A 61 9.58 -18.77 -2.05
C LEU A 61 10.59 -19.65 -2.78
N ARG A 62 11.14 -20.65 -2.08
CA ARG A 62 12.05 -21.66 -2.66
C ARG A 62 11.49 -23.09 -2.63
N GLU A 63 10.41 -23.37 -1.92
CA GLU A 63 9.87 -24.73 -1.74
C GLU A 63 8.33 -24.76 -1.83
N PHE A 64 7.77 -25.83 -2.37
CA PHE A 64 6.32 -26.01 -2.60
C PHE A 64 5.52 -26.21 -1.28
N GLU A 65 6.20 -26.56 -0.20
CA GLU A 65 5.61 -26.83 1.13
C GLU A 65 5.28 -25.54 1.92
N ASP A 66 5.84 -24.38 1.53
CA ASP A 66 5.58 -23.10 2.19
C ASP A 66 4.20 -22.51 1.86
N LEU A 67 3.49 -23.01 0.83
CA LEU A 67 2.19 -22.49 0.36
C LEU A 67 1.07 -22.51 1.41
N LEU A 68 1.20 -23.32 2.46
CA LEU A 68 0.16 -23.51 3.49
C LEU A 68 0.36 -22.64 4.75
N GLY A 69 1.48 -21.90 4.87
CA GLY A 69 1.87 -21.20 6.11
C GLY A 69 2.15 -19.70 5.99
N ILE A 70 1.81 -19.05 4.87
CA ILE A 70 2.37 -17.73 4.54
C ILE A 70 1.61 -16.59 5.26
N GLN A 71 2.23 -16.08 6.34
CA GLN A 71 1.81 -14.91 7.12
C GLN A 71 2.35 -13.58 6.57
N THR A 72 2.41 -13.41 5.26
CA THR A 72 3.03 -12.24 4.63
C THR A 72 2.14 -11.76 3.50
N LEU A 73 1.81 -10.47 3.54
CA LEU A 73 0.63 -9.93 2.86
C LEU A 73 0.80 -9.89 1.33
N GLY A 74 2.04 -9.81 0.81
CA GLY A 74 2.32 -9.58 -0.63
C GLY A 74 2.79 -10.78 -1.47
N PHE A 75 2.57 -12.02 -1.03
CA PHE A 75 3.31 -13.22 -1.48
C PHE A 75 3.03 -13.79 -2.89
N ARG A 76 2.89 -12.96 -3.93
CA ARG A 76 2.70 -13.48 -5.30
C ARG A 76 3.79 -13.16 -6.30
N GLY A 77 4.69 -12.19 -6.07
CA GLY A 77 5.66 -11.79 -7.12
C GLY A 77 5.00 -11.40 -8.46
N GLU A 78 3.68 -11.19 -8.45
CA GLU A 78 2.83 -10.97 -9.62
C GLU A 78 2.25 -9.56 -9.60
N ALA A 79 2.29 -8.87 -8.46
CA ALA A 79 1.63 -7.58 -8.29
C ALA A 79 2.29 -6.49 -9.15
N LEU A 80 3.60 -6.25 -8.96
CA LEU A 80 4.34 -5.24 -9.74
C LEU A 80 4.41 -5.61 -11.22
N ALA A 81 4.59 -6.89 -11.53
CA ALA A 81 4.48 -7.41 -12.90
C ALA A 81 3.13 -7.04 -13.53
N SER A 82 2.02 -7.37 -12.86
CA SER A 82 0.65 -7.07 -13.34
C SER A 82 0.37 -5.58 -13.47
N ILE A 83 0.94 -4.75 -12.60
CA ILE A 83 0.82 -3.29 -12.68
C ILE A 83 1.58 -2.77 -13.91
N SER A 84 2.81 -3.23 -14.13
CA SER A 84 3.63 -2.80 -15.28
C SER A 84 3.05 -3.17 -16.65
N PHE A 85 2.19 -4.19 -16.74
CA PHE A 85 1.46 -4.54 -17.98
C PHE A 85 0.35 -3.56 -18.34
N VAL A 86 -0.08 -2.70 -17.41
CA VAL A 86 -1.22 -1.81 -17.62
C VAL A 86 -0.94 -0.38 -17.22
N ALA A 87 0.30 -0.05 -16.87
CA ALA A 87 0.74 1.27 -16.45
C ALA A 87 2.24 1.41 -16.75
N ARG A 88 2.72 2.65 -16.78
CA ARG A 88 4.15 2.94 -16.75
C ARG A 88 4.61 2.90 -15.31
N LEU A 89 5.45 1.94 -14.97
CA LEU A 89 5.92 1.74 -13.61
C LEU A 89 7.35 2.25 -13.49
N SER A 90 7.62 3.07 -12.49
CA SER A 90 9.00 3.39 -12.10
C SER A 90 9.22 3.11 -10.62
N VAL A 91 10.40 2.59 -10.31
CA VAL A 91 10.84 2.25 -8.96
C VAL A 91 12.14 2.96 -8.70
N THR A 92 12.17 3.76 -7.65
CA THR A 92 13.39 4.38 -7.11
C THR A 92 13.62 3.81 -5.72
N THR A 93 14.81 3.30 -5.43
CA THR A 93 15.08 2.63 -4.17
C THR A 93 16.50 2.84 -3.68
N MET A 94 16.70 2.79 -2.37
CA MET A 94 18.01 2.83 -1.75
C MET A 94 18.01 1.91 -0.53
N THR A 95 18.92 0.94 -0.53
CA THR A 95 19.15 0.06 0.60
C THR A 95 20.01 0.73 1.67
N GLU A 96 19.92 0.22 2.90
CA GLU A 96 20.77 0.68 3.99
C GLU A 96 22.25 0.43 3.68
N GLY A 97 23.10 1.42 3.95
CA GLY A 97 24.54 1.37 3.67
C GLY A 97 24.95 1.62 2.21
N ALA A 98 24.00 1.81 1.28
CA ALA A 98 24.32 2.22 -0.08
C ALA A 98 24.75 3.70 -0.15
N VAL A 99 25.63 4.06 -1.09
CA VAL A 99 26.08 5.46 -1.30
C VAL A 99 25.04 6.27 -2.09
N HIS A 100 24.26 5.62 -2.95
CA HIS A 100 23.22 6.23 -3.76
C HIS A 100 22.09 5.23 -4.02
N GLY A 101 20.94 5.72 -4.48
CA GLY A 101 19.82 4.89 -4.90
C GLY A 101 19.85 4.56 -6.38
N TRP A 102 18.95 3.69 -6.79
CA TRP A 102 18.77 3.26 -8.17
C TRP A 102 17.35 3.56 -8.61
N ARG A 103 17.19 4.02 -9.84
CA ARG A 103 15.90 4.17 -10.52
C ARG A 103 15.81 3.21 -11.68
N ALA A 104 14.73 2.44 -11.74
CA ALA A 104 14.39 1.54 -12.81
C ALA A 104 12.97 1.84 -13.32
N SER A 105 12.77 1.76 -14.63
CA SER A 105 11.47 1.92 -15.28
C SER A 105 11.06 0.62 -15.95
N TYR A 106 9.78 0.31 -15.93
CA TYR A 106 9.24 -0.95 -16.42
C TYR A 106 8.00 -0.69 -17.27
N THR A 107 7.95 -1.39 -18.40
CA THR A 107 6.81 -1.46 -19.30
C THR A 107 6.61 -2.93 -19.68
N ASP A 108 5.38 -3.43 -19.58
CA ASP A 108 5.02 -4.81 -19.92
C ASP A 108 5.84 -5.89 -19.20
N GLY A 109 6.17 -5.65 -17.93
CA GLY A 109 6.96 -6.57 -17.10
C GLY A 109 8.46 -6.53 -17.37
N VAL A 110 8.90 -5.74 -18.36
CA VAL A 110 10.29 -5.68 -18.80
C VAL A 110 10.93 -4.38 -18.33
N LEU A 111 12.17 -4.51 -17.83
CA LEU A 111 13.01 -3.37 -17.48
C LEU A 111 13.42 -2.60 -18.74
N GLU A 112 13.17 -1.30 -18.76
CA GLU A 112 13.51 -0.44 -19.89
C GLU A 112 15.03 -0.21 -20.01
N ALA A 113 15.52 -0.13 -21.25
CA ALA A 113 16.91 0.20 -21.53
C ALA A 113 17.26 1.65 -21.08
N PRO A 114 18.48 1.92 -20.57
CA PRO A 114 19.65 1.04 -20.44
C PRO A 114 19.70 0.23 -19.14
N GLY A 115 18.57 0.08 -18.43
CA GLY A 115 18.52 -0.57 -17.12
C GLY A 115 18.54 0.42 -15.94
N PRO A 116 18.87 -0.04 -14.71
CA PRO A 116 18.78 0.80 -13.52
C PRO A 116 19.82 1.92 -13.55
N ARG A 117 19.38 3.15 -13.31
CA ARG A 117 20.24 4.34 -13.32
C ARG A 117 20.52 4.82 -11.90
N PRO A 118 21.75 5.26 -11.58
CA PRO A 118 22.05 5.85 -10.28
C PRO A 118 21.25 7.15 -10.11
N THR A 119 20.67 7.36 -8.93
CA THR A 119 19.87 8.53 -8.60
C THR A 119 20.04 8.92 -7.13
N ALA A 120 19.87 10.20 -6.82
CA ALA A 120 19.62 10.63 -5.45
C ALA A 120 18.29 10.02 -4.99
N ALA A 121 18.31 9.37 -3.83
CA ALA A 121 17.16 8.78 -3.19
C ALA A 121 17.39 8.76 -1.67
N ASN A 122 16.30 8.67 -0.91
CA ASN A 122 16.36 8.37 0.52
C ASN A 122 16.25 6.86 0.71
N ARG A 123 16.66 6.35 1.89
CA ARG A 123 16.44 4.96 2.29
C ARG A 123 14.97 4.57 2.11
N GLY A 124 14.75 3.38 1.55
CA GLY A 124 13.43 2.81 1.30
C GLY A 124 13.11 2.71 -0.17
N THR A 125 11.82 2.69 -0.49
CA THR A 125 11.33 2.49 -1.86
C THR A 125 10.30 3.54 -2.22
N LEU A 126 10.42 4.06 -3.43
CA LEU A 126 9.47 4.92 -4.10
C LEU A 126 8.98 4.20 -5.35
N ILE A 127 7.69 3.89 -5.41
CA ILE A 127 7.04 3.28 -6.57
C ILE A 127 6.07 4.30 -7.15
N SER A 128 6.22 4.61 -8.43
CA SER A 128 5.31 5.50 -9.18
C SER A 128 4.63 4.71 -10.30
N VAL A 129 3.31 4.73 -10.30
CA VAL A 129 2.44 4.14 -11.31
C VAL A 129 1.78 5.26 -12.09
N GLU A 130 2.17 5.42 -13.35
CA GLU A 130 1.70 6.47 -14.25
C GLU A 130 0.81 5.92 -15.35
N ASP A 131 -0.17 6.72 -15.75
CA ASP A 131 -1.10 6.43 -16.84
C ASP A 131 -1.76 5.04 -16.74
N LEU A 132 -2.48 4.78 -15.63
CA LEU A 132 -3.14 3.50 -15.42
C LEU A 132 -4.17 3.19 -16.53
N PHE A 133 -4.09 1.97 -17.06
CA PHE A 133 -4.82 1.45 -18.22
C PHE A 133 -4.62 2.22 -19.53
N TRP A 134 -3.46 2.87 -19.73
CA TRP A 134 -3.16 3.59 -20.98
C TRP A 134 -3.28 2.71 -22.23
N ASN A 135 -2.88 1.44 -22.12
CA ASN A 135 -2.91 0.45 -23.20
C ASN A 135 -4.21 -0.38 -23.25
N VAL A 136 -5.16 -0.17 -22.31
CA VAL A 136 -6.47 -0.86 -22.30
C VAL A 136 -7.62 0.14 -22.19
N PRO A 137 -8.00 0.81 -23.31
CA PRO A 137 -8.96 1.93 -23.30
C PRO A 137 -10.33 1.59 -22.70
N LEU A 138 -10.84 0.37 -22.94
CA LEU A 138 -12.12 -0.07 -22.40
C LEU A 138 -12.11 -0.09 -20.87
N ARG A 139 -11.01 -0.55 -20.27
CA ARG A 139 -10.84 -0.57 -18.80
C ARG A 139 -10.63 0.83 -18.25
N LYS A 140 -9.90 1.68 -18.97
CA LYS A 140 -9.74 3.10 -18.61
C LYS A 140 -11.09 3.83 -18.57
N LYS A 141 -11.98 3.56 -19.52
CA LYS A 141 -13.36 4.08 -19.55
C LYS A 141 -14.27 3.49 -18.47
N ALA A 142 -14.04 2.24 -18.07
CA ALA A 142 -14.80 1.56 -17.03
C ALA A 142 -14.48 2.07 -15.61
N LEU A 143 -13.36 2.79 -15.43
CA LEU A 143 -13.03 3.44 -14.15
C LEU A 143 -14.06 4.51 -13.78
N LYS A 144 -14.36 4.60 -12.49
CA LYS A 144 -15.31 5.57 -11.94
C LYS A 144 -14.77 6.99 -11.99
N GLY A 145 -15.57 7.96 -11.58
CA GLY A 145 -15.15 9.37 -11.51
C GLY A 145 -13.91 9.56 -10.63
N VAL A 146 -13.13 10.61 -10.87
CA VAL A 146 -11.88 10.92 -10.13
C VAL A 146 -12.10 10.94 -8.62
N GLY A 147 -13.19 11.57 -8.15
CA GLY A 147 -13.52 11.62 -6.73
C GLY A 147 -13.96 10.28 -6.13
N GLU A 148 -14.51 9.36 -6.93
CA GLU A 148 -14.89 8.02 -6.46
C GLU A 148 -13.67 7.11 -6.35
N GLU A 149 -12.79 7.11 -7.34
CA GLU A 149 -11.53 6.35 -7.28
C GLU A 149 -10.63 6.83 -6.14
N TYR A 150 -10.58 8.15 -5.89
CA TYR A 150 -9.85 8.69 -4.75
C TYR A 150 -10.45 8.27 -3.41
N ARG A 151 -11.78 8.21 -3.27
CA ARG A 151 -12.44 7.69 -2.06
C ARG A 151 -12.11 6.22 -1.83
N HIS A 152 -12.03 5.40 -2.87
CA HIS A 152 -11.58 4.00 -2.74
C HIS A 152 -10.14 3.90 -2.26
N ILE A 153 -9.25 4.80 -2.71
CA ILE A 153 -7.88 4.88 -2.20
C ILE A 153 -7.87 5.24 -0.71
N LEU A 154 -8.63 6.26 -0.30
CA LEU A 154 -8.71 6.66 1.12
C LEU A 154 -9.28 5.56 2.01
N ASP A 155 -10.27 4.81 1.54
CA ASP A 155 -10.85 3.68 2.28
C ASP A 155 -9.80 2.58 2.52
N VAL A 156 -9.03 2.20 1.49
CA VAL A 156 -7.91 1.26 1.65
C VAL A 156 -6.89 1.82 2.65
N MET A 157 -6.44 3.07 2.47
CA MET A 157 -5.50 3.71 3.40
C MET A 157 -6.00 3.71 4.84
N GLY A 158 -7.28 4.02 5.07
CA GLY A 158 -7.91 4.04 6.38
C GLY A 158 -7.94 2.66 7.05
N ARG A 159 -8.31 1.62 6.29
CA ARG A 159 -8.29 0.24 6.80
C ARG A 159 -6.87 -0.19 7.20
N TYR A 160 -5.85 0.11 6.39
CA TYR A 160 -4.47 -0.21 6.71
C TYR A 160 -3.91 0.61 7.88
N ALA A 161 -4.35 1.86 8.04
CA ALA A 161 -3.96 2.70 9.18
C ALA A 161 -4.41 2.10 10.52
N VAL A 162 -5.61 1.51 10.54
CA VAL A 162 -6.13 0.80 11.72
C VAL A 162 -5.46 -0.58 11.86
N TYR A 163 -5.33 -1.32 10.77
CA TYR A 163 -4.72 -2.65 10.77
C TYR A 163 -3.28 -2.62 11.28
N LYS A 164 -2.44 -1.73 10.76
CA LYS A 164 -1.04 -1.56 11.18
C LYS A 164 -0.83 -0.27 11.98
N ALA A 165 -1.59 -0.16 13.08
CA ALA A 165 -1.37 0.90 14.06
C ALA A 165 0.10 0.96 14.48
N GLY A 166 0.64 2.17 14.61
CA GLY A 166 2.05 2.43 14.87
C GLY A 166 2.89 2.80 13.64
N VAL A 167 2.42 2.49 12.43
CA VAL A 167 3.04 2.96 11.17
C VAL A 167 2.39 4.28 10.75
N SER A 168 3.22 5.27 10.41
CA SER A 168 2.74 6.56 9.91
C SER A 168 2.26 6.45 8.47
N LEU A 169 0.95 6.48 8.23
CA LEU A 169 0.37 6.54 6.89
C LEU A 169 -0.08 7.95 6.55
N THR A 170 0.34 8.45 5.38
CA THR A 170 -0.10 9.74 4.83
C THR A 170 -0.66 9.55 3.43
N CYS A 171 -1.81 10.14 3.13
CA CYS A 171 -2.36 10.23 1.78
C CYS A 171 -2.62 11.69 1.41
N LYS A 172 -2.12 12.11 0.25
CA LYS A 172 -2.30 13.47 -0.27
C LYS A 172 -2.54 13.48 -1.77
N ARG A 173 -3.13 14.57 -2.25
CA ARG A 173 -3.27 14.84 -3.68
C ARG A 173 -2.02 15.52 -4.21
N GLN A 174 -1.64 15.22 -5.46
CA GLN A 174 -0.50 15.88 -6.10
C GLN A 174 -0.76 17.39 -6.20
N GLY A 175 0.19 18.20 -5.74
CA GLY A 175 0.09 19.67 -5.77
C GLY A 175 -0.60 20.28 -4.55
N GLU A 176 -1.21 19.48 -3.67
CA GLU A 176 -1.82 19.95 -2.43
C GLU A 176 -0.85 19.81 -1.25
N ALA A 177 -0.78 20.87 -0.44
CA ALA A 177 0.05 20.86 0.78
C ALA A 177 -0.58 20.06 1.91
N ARG A 178 -1.91 19.98 1.93
CA ARG A 178 -2.68 19.28 2.97
C ARG A 178 -2.83 17.80 2.61
N SER A 179 -2.63 16.93 3.60
CA SER A 179 -2.98 15.52 3.53
C SER A 179 -4.44 15.31 3.92
N ASP A 180 -5.15 14.45 3.18
CA ASP A 180 -6.52 14.04 3.48
C ASP A 180 -6.57 12.94 4.56
N LEU A 181 -5.51 12.14 4.67
CA LEU A 181 -5.33 11.16 5.73
C LEU A 181 -3.89 11.28 6.25
N HIS A 182 -3.72 11.37 7.56
CA HIS A 182 -2.42 11.39 8.21
C HIS A 182 -2.50 10.77 9.60
N THR A 183 -1.82 9.65 9.78
CA THR A 183 -1.68 8.97 11.06
C THR A 183 -0.25 9.05 11.54
N LEU A 184 -0.07 9.20 12.86
CA LEU A 184 1.24 9.36 13.47
C LEU A 184 1.90 8.00 13.69
N ALA A 185 3.23 7.99 13.60
CA ALA A 185 4.02 6.85 14.06
C ALA A 185 3.78 6.65 15.57
N GLY A 186 3.61 5.40 15.99
CA GLY A 186 3.28 5.05 17.38
C GLY A 186 1.84 5.34 17.82
N ALA A 187 0.96 5.84 16.93
CA ALA A 187 -0.46 6.06 17.27
C ALA A 187 -1.15 4.74 17.66
N SER A 188 -2.02 4.81 18.68
CA SER A 188 -2.82 3.65 19.07
C SER A 188 -3.85 3.34 17.99
N ARG A 189 -4.33 2.09 17.94
CA ARG A 189 -5.38 1.70 17.00
C ARG A 189 -6.66 2.53 17.15
N LEU A 190 -6.97 2.98 18.37
CA LEU A 190 -8.10 3.88 18.64
C LEU A 190 -7.86 5.29 18.07
N ASP A 191 -6.64 5.82 18.16
CA ASP A 191 -6.29 7.11 17.56
C ASP A 191 -6.37 7.06 16.04
N CYS A 192 -5.92 5.96 15.44
CA CYS A 192 -6.08 5.71 14.01
C CYS A 192 -7.57 5.69 13.61
N ILE A 193 -8.43 4.99 14.36
CA ILE A 193 -9.89 4.97 14.10
C ILE A 193 -10.48 6.38 14.18
N ARG A 194 -10.12 7.16 15.20
CA ARG A 194 -10.59 8.55 15.38
C ARG A 194 -10.12 9.48 14.26
N CYS A 195 -8.89 9.29 13.80
CA CYS A 195 -8.33 10.05 12.68
C CYS A 195 -9.06 9.74 11.36
N VAL A 196 -9.31 8.47 11.07
CA VAL A 196 -9.93 8.03 9.81
C VAL A 196 -11.44 8.30 9.80
N TRP A 197 -12.12 8.14 10.94
CA TRP A 197 -13.57 8.34 11.08
C TRP A 197 -13.93 9.30 12.23
N PRO A 198 -13.64 10.61 12.08
CA PRO A 198 -13.81 11.60 13.15
C PRO A 198 -15.26 11.83 13.61
N GLY A 199 -16.25 11.50 12.78
CA GLY A 199 -17.68 11.66 13.10
C GLY A 199 -18.43 10.38 13.49
N GLY A 200 -17.78 9.21 13.45
CA GLY A 200 -18.43 7.91 13.68
C GLY A 200 -18.40 7.43 15.13
N TRP A 201 -17.72 8.15 16.02
CA TRP A 201 -17.52 7.79 17.43
C TRP A 201 -18.58 8.43 18.34
N LEU A 202 -19.85 8.37 17.94
CA LEU A 202 -20.96 8.73 18.82
C LEU A 202 -21.36 7.49 19.62
N GLY A 203 -20.87 7.40 20.85
CA GLY A 203 -21.40 6.58 21.94
C GLY A 203 -21.87 5.16 21.58
N GLY A 204 -20.98 4.17 21.68
CA GLY A 204 -21.37 2.77 21.87
C GLY A 204 -22.03 2.04 20.70
N CYS A 205 -22.11 2.61 19.49
CA CYS A 205 -22.77 1.97 18.34
C CYS A 205 -21.77 1.30 17.36
N THR A 206 -22.00 0.00 17.13
CA THR A 206 -21.89 -0.86 15.91
C THR A 206 -20.76 -0.68 14.88
N VAL A 207 -20.24 0.53 14.62
CA VAL A 207 -19.15 0.79 13.65
C VAL A 207 -17.85 0.15 14.11
N CYS A 208 -17.59 0.10 15.43
CA CYS A 208 -16.42 -0.56 15.98
C CYS A 208 -16.44 -2.08 15.73
N VAL A 209 -17.62 -2.70 15.80
CA VAL A 209 -17.77 -4.15 15.52
C VAL A 209 -17.72 -4.39 14.01
N CYS A 210 -18.42 -3.61 13.18
CA CYS A 210 -18.40 -3.83 11.73
C CYS A 210 -17.07 -3.52 11.07
N VAL A 211 -16.34 -2.46 11.46
CA VAL A 211 -15.03 -2.14 10.86
C VAL A 211 -13.97 -3.14 11.33
N CYS A 212 -13.99 -3.52 12.61
CA CYS A 212 -13.08 -4.55 13.11
C CYS A 212 -13.41 -5.92 12.50
N VAL A 213 -14.70 -6.31 12.39
CA VAL A 213 -15.13 -7.57 11.76
C VAL A 213 -14.87 -7.57 10.25
N CYS A 214 -15.09 -6.48 9.53
CA CYS A 214 -14.87 -6.44 8.06
C CYS A 214 -13.37 -6.42 7.72
N VAL A 215 -12.55 -5.68 8.48
CA VAL A 215 -11.08 -5.75 8.40
C VAL A 215 -10.58 -7.12 8.82
N CYS A 216 -11.16 -7.76 9.83
CA CYS A 216 -10.81 -9.11 10.26
C CYS A 216 -11.19 -10.16 9.20
N VAL A 217 -12.40 -10.10 8.62
CA VAL A 217 -12.88 -11.10 7.65
C VAL A 217 -12.15 -10.99 6.30
N GLU A 218 -11.87 -9.79 5.80
CA GLU A 218 -11.10 -9.62 4.56
C GLU A 218 -9.59 -9.91 4.71
N LEU A 219 -9.05 -9.86 5.94
CA LEU A 219 -7.63 -10.13 6.24
C LEU A 219 -7.39 -11.47 6.96
N GLY A 220 -8.41 -12.33 7.12
CA GLY A 220 -8.27 -13.71 7.64
C GLY A 220 -8.25 -13.88 9.16
N TRP A 221 -8.83 -12.97 9.95
CA TRP A 221 -8.87 -13.01 11.42
C TRP A 221 -10.28 -13.33 11.98
N LEU A 222 -10.33 -14.09 13.08
CA LEU A 222 -11.50 -14.20 13.96
C LEU A 222 -11.64 -12.91 14.77
N ALA A 223 -12.85 -12.34 14.81
CA ALA A 223 -13.17 -11.15 15.58
C ALA A 223 -12.90 -11.39 17.07
N VAL A 224 -11.77 -10.91 17.58
CA VAL A 224 -11.53 -10.86 19.02
C VAL A 224 -12.33 -9.69 19.56
N GLY A 225 -13.42 -10.01 20.27
CA GLY A 225 -14.25 -9.03 20.95
C GLY A 225 -13.38 -8.12 21.82
N VAL A 226 -13.58 -6.82 21.67
CA VAL A 226 -12.94 -5.81 22.52
C VAL A 226 -13.56 -5.94 23.92
N GLY A 227 -12.97 -6.82 24.73
CA GLY A 227 -13.30 -6.97 26.13
C GLY A 227 -12.75 -5.82 26.95
N GLY A 228 -13.61 -5.22 27.79
CA GLY A 228 -13.17 -4.56 29.02
C GLY A 228 -13.67 -3.13 29.25
N VAL A 229 -14.89 -2.99 29.76
CA VAL A 229 -15.13 -2.01 30.84
C VAL A 229 -15.82 -2.76 31.97
N GLY A 230 -15.06 -2.99 33.04
CA GLY A 230 -15.60 -3.58 34.27
C GLY A 230 -16.70 -2.69 34.86
N ARG A 231 -17.82 -3.31 35.20
CA ARG A 231 -18.66 -2.85 36.31
C ARG A 231 -18.77 -4.00 37.29
N ARG A 232 -18.08 -3.86 38.43
CA ARG A 232 -18.60 -4.44 39.67
C ARG A 232 -19.96 -3.77 39.91
N ALA A 233 -21.02 -4.56 39.92
CA ALA A 233 -22.25 -4.21 40.60
C ALA A 233 -22.57 -5.37 41.54
N SER A 234 -22.35 -5.10 42.82
CA SER A 234 -22.86 -5.86 43.95
C SER A 234 -24.37 -6.04 43.87
N ARG A 235 -24.84 -7.28 44.02
CA ARG A 235 -25.77 -7.71 45.06
C ARG A 235 -25.85 -9.23 45.06
#